data_AF-A0A9D8BKN3-F1
#
_entry.id   AF-A0A9D8BKN3-F1
#
_cell.length_a   1.000
_cell.length_b   1.000
_cell.length_c   1.000
_cell.angle_alpha   90.00
_cell.angle_beta   90.00
_cell.angle_gamma   90.00
#
_symmetry.space_group_name_H-M   'P 1'
#
loop_
_entity.id
_entity.type
_entity.pdbx_description
1 polymer ?
#
loop_
_entity_poly.entity_id
_entity_poly.type
_entity_poly.pdbx_seq_one_letter_code
_entity_poly.pdbx_strand_id
1 'polypeptide(L)'
;MAHAYPLAQNPLILQFHRLMDAFAKSDDERDFYLDRVEGFILFVDLDKGQEELDALEKELKEGKARFCLIPKMTFFETKKFMEGFINEKVYDIDTKEKLLDVIQSKEARDNFLEFIYDHLTELEKWQQYYLERSRIRIIEWLRTQDIRFVFEEDLELTKKVVEKLKENLFEVKVSKDMAAAREAVVAKSKTYYSSEALNPRPKRGRPPKQIQKVEIEPQLTADIYTKVPAAARPFLYLVDITSSTATFSAKYGTEAELIASLRGSSRAKIDTKLEALSQRLESLQQLSSKLRDTDDLALGQEEKFIKAVSKGFETPSSEIEESKVLEIAKGVLPKKRGRPAKGV
;
A
#
# COMPACT_ATOMS: atom_id res chain seq x y z
N MET A 1 -16.89 32.21 -14.42
CA MET A 1 -17.95 31.47 -15.14
C MET A 1 -18.03 30.10 -14.50
N ALA A 2 -19.18 29.66 -14.00
CA ALA A 2 -19.30 28.32 -13.44
C ALA A 2 -19.18 27.31 -14.59
N HIS A 3 -18.06 26.60 -14.70
CA HIS A 3 -17.95 25.48 -15.61
C HIS A 3 -19.03 24.46 -15.22
N ALA A 4 -20.02 24.28 -16.10
CA ALA A 4 -21.03 23.24 -15.91
C ALA A 4 -20.36 21.89 -16.10
N TYR A 5 -20.00 21.23 -15.00
CA TYR A 5 -19.49 19.87 -15.03
C TYR A 5 -20.55 18.91 -15.59
N PRO A 6 -20.14 17.82 -16.28
CA PRO A 6 -21.09 16.85 -16.79
C PRO A 6 -21.88 16.22 -15.65
N LEU A 7 -23.20 16.16 -15.80
CA LEU A 7 -24.09 15.55 -14.81
C LEU A 7 -24.10 14.03 -14.98
N ALA A 8 -23.58 13.33 -13.96
CA ALA A 8 -23.67 11.88 -13.89
C ALA A 8 -25.14 11.42 -13.91
N GLN A 9 -25.44 10.42 -14.73
CA GLN A 9 -26.79 9.85 -14.84
C GLN A 9 -27.08 8.81 -13.74
N ASN A 10 -26.05 8.37 -13.03
CA ASN A 10 -26.10 7.41 -11.94
C ASN A 10 -25.49 7.98 -10.67
N PRO A 11 -25.86 7.45 -9.49
CA PRO A 11 -25.05 7.58 -8.28
C PRO A 11 -23.61 7.15 -8.55
N LEU A 12 -22.65 7.79 -7.87
CA LEU A 12 -21.23 7.46 -7.99
C LEU A 12 -21.00 6.03 -7.51
N ILE A 13 -20.26 5.26 -8.29
CA ILE A 13 -19.82 3.91 -7.90
C ILE A 13 -18.46 4.07 -7.23
N LEU A 14 -18.43 3.94 -5.91
CA LEU A 14 -17.24 4.14 -5.09
C LEU A 14 -16.74 2.80 -4.57
N GLN A 15 -15.44 2.66 -4.38
CA GLN A 15 -14.86 1.50 -3.69
C GLN A 15 -14.72 1.81 -2.22
N PHE A 16 -15.36 1.01 -1.37
CA PHE A 16 -15.35 1.23 0.08
C PHE A 16 -13.93 1.16 0.64
N HIS A 17 -13.15 0.14 0.26
CA HIS A 17 -11.81 -0.08 0.80
C HIS A 17 -10.85 1.08 0.51
N ARG A 18 -10.96 1.69 -0.68
CA ARG A 18 -10.13 2.84 -1.05
C ARG A 18 -10.47 4.09 -0.24
N LEU A 19 -11.77 4.33 -0.02
CA LEU A 19 -12.20 5.41 0.87
C LEU A 19 -11.74 5.15 2.30
N MET A 20 -11.86 3.92 2.79
CA MET A 20 -11.36 3.56 4.12
C MET A 20 -9.87 3.83 4.27
N ASP A 21 -9.06 3.47 3.27
CA ASP A 21 -7.62 3.73 3.28
C ASP A 21 -7.31 5.22 3.25
N ALA A 22 -8.00 5.99 2.40
CA ALA A 22 -7.86 7.45 2.35
C ALA A 22 -8.23 8.13 3.69
N PHE A 23 -9.30 7.68 4.36
CA PHE A 23 -9.67 8.17 5.68
C PHE A 23 -8.65 7.81 6.76
N ALA A 24 -8.03 6.63 6.66
CA ALA A 24 -7.04 6.15 7.63
C ALA A 24 -5.67 6.83 7.45
N LYS A 25 -5.30 7.16 6.21
CA LYS A 25 -4.01 7.77 5.85
C LYS A 25 -4.05 9.30 5.80
N SER A 26 -5.23 9.91 5.81
CA SER A 26 -5.36 11.35 5.88
C SER A 26 -4.82 11.87 7.22
N ASP A 27 -3.85 12.77 7.14
CA ASP A 27 -3.22 13.44 8.27
C ASP A 27 -2.84 14.88 7.87
N ASP A 28 -2.20 15.63 8.78
CA ASP A 28 -1.80 17.03 8.54
C ASP A 28 -0.85 17.23 7.36
N GLU A 29 -0.15 16.18 6.92
CA GLU A 29 0.77 16.20 5.78
C GLU A 29 0.21 15.56 4.51
N ARG A 30 -0.93 14.84 4.61
CA ARG A 30 -1.46 13.99 3.55
C ARG A 30 -2.93 14.27 3.33
N ASP A 31 -3.21 15.12 2.34
CA ASP A 31 -4.57 15.46 1.96
C ASP A 31 -5.09 14.53 0.87
N PHE A 32 -6.34 14.10 1.06
CA PHE A 32 -7.09 13.34 0.06
C PHE A 32 -8.34 14.09 -0.36
N TYR A 33 -8.62 14.12 -1.66
CA TYR A 33 -9.81 14.76 -2.22
C TYR A 33 -10.67 13.75 -2.97
N LEU A 34 -11.98 13.75 -2.72
CA LEU A 34 -12.97 12.98 -3.48
C LEU A 34 -13.59 13.85 -4.57
N ASP A 35 -13.62 13.33 -5.79
CA ASP A 35 -14.35 13.93 -6.91
C ASP A 35 -15.86 13.66 -6.81
N ARG A 36 -16.68 14.71 -6.87
CA ARG A 36 -18.15 14.61 -6.82
C ARG A 36 -18.80 14.28 -8.16
N VAL A 37 -18.03 14.26 -9.25
CA VAL A 37 -18.57 14.09 -10.61
C VAL A 37 -18.47 12.63 -11.07
N GLU A 38 -17.31 12.01 -10.87
CA GLU A 38 -16.98 10.67 -11.36
C GLU A 38 -16.54 9.74 -10.22
N GLY A 39 -16.14 10.27 -9.06
CA GLY A 39 -15.89 9.48 -7.85
C GLY A 39 -14.45 8.97 -7.68
N PHE A 40 -13.48 9.51 -8.42
CA PHE A 40 -12.06 9.22 -8.17
C PHE A 40 -11.53 9.97 -6.94
N ILE A 41 -10.45 9.45 -6.36
CA ILE A 41 -9.75 10.05 -5.22
C ILE A 41 -8.41 10.60 -5.70
N LEU A 42 -8.09 11.82 -5.27
CA LEU A 42 -6.79 12.45 -5.45
C LEU A 42 -6.02 12.39 -4.14
N PHE A 43 -4.74 12.05 -4.21
CA PHE A 43 -3.78 12.13 -3.12
C PHE A 43 -2.80 13.26 -3.43
N VAL A 44 -2.73 14.27 -2.56
CA VAL A 44 -1.78 15.37 -2.71
C VAL A 44 -0.42 14.92 -2.23
N ASP A 45 0.38 14.44 -3.17
CA ASP A 45 1.75 14.00 -2.94
C ASP A 45 2.71 15.19 -3.01
N LEU A 46 3.21 15.63 -1.85
CA LEU A 46 4.14 16.75 -1.72
C LEU A 46 5.54 16.43 -2.28
N ASP A 47 5.85 15.16 -2.57
CA ASP A 47 7.13 14.77 -3.16
C ASP A 47 7.20 15.08 -4.67
N LYS A 48 6.08 15.49 -5.28
CA LYS A 48 6.02 15.86 -6.70
C LYS A 48 6.61 17.24 -6.98
N GLY A 49 6.93 17.48 -8.26
CA GLY A 49 7.50 18.75 -8.70
C GLY A 49 6.56 19.94 -8.45
N GLN A 50 7.13 21.09 -8.09
CA GLN A 50 6.38 22.32 -7.76
C GLN A 50 5.41 22.74 -8.87
N GLU A 51 5.79 22.58 -10.15
CA GLU A 51 4.91 22.91 -11.28
C GLU A 51 3.63 22.08 -11.31
N GLU A 52 3.71 20.80 -10.95
CA GLU A 52 2.56 19.90 -10.88
C GLU A 52 1.68 20.24 -9.67
N LEU A 53 2.29 20.55 -8.53
CA LEU A 53 1.60 20.98 -7.32
C LEU A 53 0.84 22.30 -7.53
N ASP A 54 1.47 23.28 -8.16
CA ASP A 54 0.84 24.56 -8.48
C ASP A 54 -0.31 24.39 -9.48
N ALA A 55 -0.16 23.48 -10.45
CA ALA A 55 -1.22 23.17 -11.41
C ALA A 55 -2.41 22.49 -10.72
N LEU A 56 -2.17 21.55 -9.79
CA LEU A 56 -3.20 20.92 -8.99
C LEU A 56 -3.89 21.93 -8.07
N GLU A 57 -3.13 22.81 -7.41
CA GLU A 57 -3.68 23.80 -6.50
C GLU A 57 -4.61 24.78 -7.23
N LYS A 58 -4.24 25.19 -8.45
CA LYS A 58 -5.12 25.99 -9.33
C LYS A 58 -6.41 25.24 -9.65
N GLU A 59 -6.32 23.98 -10.06
CA GLU A 59 -7.49 23.14 -10.37
C GLU A 59 -8.40 22.94 -9.15
N LEU A 60 -7.83 22.74 -7.95
CA LEU A 60 -8.59 22.61 -6.70
C LEU A 60 -9.26 23.93 -6.29
N LYS A 61 -8.58 25.07 -6.48
CA LYS A 61 -9.12 26.41 -6.20
C LYS A 61 -10.23 26.80 -7.16
N GLU A 62 -10.09 26.48 -8.44
CA GLU A 62 -11.09 26.73 -9.48
C GLU A 62 -12.27 25.75 -9.38
N GLY A 63 -11.97 24.50 -9.01
CA GLY A 63 -12.90 23.37 -8.90
C GLY A 63 -13.43 23.08 -7.49
N LYS A 64 -13.52 24.07 -6.59
CA LYS A 64 -13.98 23.86 -5.20
C LYS A 64 -15.34 23.16 -5.06
N ALA A 65 -16.22 23.32 -6.05
CA ALA A 65 -17.52 22.66 -6.06
C ALA A 65 -17.43 21.17 -6.45
N ARG A 66 -16.36 20.78 -7.15
CA ARG A 66 -16.12 19.43 -7.67
C ARG A 66 -15.36 18.56 -6.68
N PHE A 67 -14.33 19.11 -6.03
CA PHE A 67 -13.47 18.37 -5.13
C PHE A 67 -13.89 18.56 -3.67
N CYS A 68 -14.02 17.44 -2.95
CA CYS A 68 -14.35 17.43 -1.54
C CYS A 68 -13.17 16.88 -0.73
N LEU A 69 -12.67 17.66 0.23
CA LEU A 69 -11.62 17.18 1.14
C LEU A 69 -12.18 16.02 1.99
N ILE A 70 -11.45 14.90 1.99
CA ILE A 70 -11.71 13.77 2.89
C ILE A 70 -11.23 14.16 4.28
N PRO A 71 -12.08 14.05 5.32
CA PRO A 71 -11.71 14.49 6.65
C PRO A 71 -10.74 13.50 7.29
N LYS A 72 -9.71 14.04 7.95
CA LYS A 72 -8.84 13.26 8.82
C LYS A 72 -9.60 12.71 10.02
N MET A 73 -9.25 11.49 10.43
CA MET A 73 -9.77 10.89 11.66
C MET A 73 -9.16 11.60 12.86
N THR A 74 -10.01 12.26 13.65
CA THR A 74 -9.53 12.95 14.85
C THR A 74 -9.06 11.95 15.90
N PHE A 75 -8.20 12.41 16.82
CA PHE A 75 -7.78 11.60 17.97
C PHE A 75 -9.00 11.09 18.77
N PHE A 76 -10.02 11.93 18.97
CA PHE A 76 -11.24 11.54 19.68
C PHE A 76 -12.05 10.45 18.96
N GLU A 77 -12.19 10.54 17.64
CA GLU A 77 -12.87 9.50 16.85
C GLU A 77 -12.10 8.18 16.91
N THR A 78 -10.77 8.23 16.75
CA THR A 78 -9.91 7.05 16.84
C THR A 78 -9.99 6.42 18.22
N LYS A 79 -9.93 7.23 19.29
CA LYS A 79 -10.09 6.77 20.67
C LYS A 79 -11.45 6.13 20.91
N LYS A 80 -12.53 6.74 20.43
CA LYS A 80 -13.89 6.21 20.51
C LYS A 80 -14.02 4.86 19.80
N PHE A 81 -13.33 4.65 18.68
CA PHE A 81 -13.30 3.36 18.00
C PHE A 81 -12.64 2.30 18.89
N MET A 82 -11.46 2.60 19.45
CA MET A 82 -10.75 1.68 20.37
C MET A 82 -11.58 1.38 21.63
N GLU A 83 -12.15 2.39 22.29
CA GLU A 83 -13.00 2.22 23.47
C GLU A 83 -14.26 1.39 23.16
N GLY A 84 -14.91 1.66 22.02
CA GLY A 84 -16.08 0.91 21.58
C GLY A 84 -15.74 -0.56 21.30
N PHE A 85 -14.59 -0.84 20.67
CA PHE A 85 -14.13 -2.20 20.45
C PHE A 85 -13.93 -2.98 21.76
N ILE A 86 -13.20 -2.39 22.71
CA ILE A 86 -12.95 -3.00 24.02
C ILE A 86 -14.26 -3.31 24.76
N ASN A 87 -15.23 -2.41 24.66
CA ASN A 87 -16.49 -2.58 25.36
C ASN A 87 -17.44 -3.59 24.70
N GLU A 88 -17.46 -3.65 23.37
CA GLU A 88 -18.43 -4.43 22.61
C GLU A 88 -17.93 -5.80 22.13
N LYS A 89 -16.61 -5.95 21.92
CA LYS A 89 -16.04 -7.13 21.23
C LYS A 89 -15.03 -7.92 22.08
N VAL A 90 -14.40 -7.28 23.07
CA VAL A 90 -13.48 -7.96 24.00
C VAL A 90 -14.29 -8.53 25.17
N TYR A 91 -14.38 -9.86 25.22
CA TYR A 91 -15.15 -10.58 26.25
C TYR A 91 -14.30 -11.06 27.42
N ASP A 92 -13.01 -11.28 27.19
CA ASP A 92 -12.08 -11.68 28.24
C ASP A 92 -11.78 -10.50 29.16
N ILE A 93 -12.01 -10.69 30.47
CA ILE A 93 -11.97 -9.60 31.45
C ILE A 93 -10.55 -9.08 31.63
N ASP A 94 -9.57 -9.97 31.74
CA ASP A 94 -8.16 -9.59 31.94
C ASP A 94 -7.61 -8.82 30.73
N THR A 95 -7.94 -9.27 29.52
CA THR A 95 -7.60 -8.58 28.26
C THR A 95 -8.29 -7.21 28.17
N LYS A 96 -9.56 -7.14 28.57
CA LYS A 96 -10.35 -5.92 28.57
C LYS A 96 -9.74 -4.86 29.52
N GLU A 97 -9.40 -5.25 30.75
CA GLU A 97 -8.79 -4.34 31.73
C GLU A 97 -7.44 -3.81 31.23
N LYS A 98 -6.57 -4.68 30.71
CA LYS A 98 -5.29 -4.27 30.12
C LYS A 98 -5.46 -3.27 28.97
N LEU A 99 -6.40 -3.53 28.07
CA LEU A 99 -6.67 -2.64 26.94
C LEU A 99 -7.26 -1.29 27.40
N LEU A 100 -8.09 -1.27 28.45
CA LEU A 100 -8.60 -0.03 29.03
C LEU A 100 -7.47 0.81 29.65
N ASP A 101 -6.51 0.18 30.32
CA ASP A 101 -5.32 0.85 30.83
C ASP A 101 -4.46 1.43 29.70
N VAL A 102 -4.28 0.66 28.61
CA VAL A 102 -3.56 1.11 27.42
C VAL A 102 -4.20 2.37 26.80
N ILE A 103 -5.54 2.42 26.71
CA ILE A 103 -6.25 3.60 26.16
C ILE A 103 -6.07 4.86 27.01
N GLN A 104 -5.80 4.71 28.31
CA GLN A 104 -5.53 5.84 29.20
C GLN A 104 -4.08 6.33 29.11
N SER A 105 -3.18 5.58 28.46
CA SER A 105 -1.78 5.97 28.29
C SER A 105 -1.59 7.12 27.27
N LYS A 106 -0.40 7.74 27.30
CA LYS A 106 -0.05 8.87 26.41
C LYS A 106 -0.01 8.47 24.92
N GLU A 107 0.41 7.24 24.63
CA GLU A 107 0.54 6.68 23.27
C GLU A 107 -0.51 5.59 23.01
N ALA A 108 -1.76 5.89 23.41
CA ALA A 108 -2.88 4.95 23.39
C ALA A 108 -3.05 4.19 22.07
N ARG A 109 -2.90 4.86 20.92
CA ARG A 109 -3.09 4.24 19.60
C ARG A 109 -2.01 3.21 19.27
N ASP A 110 -0.75 3.60 19.42
CA ASP A 110 0.39 2.76 19.04
C ASP A 110 0.48 1.54 19.97
N ASN A 111 0.34 1.77 21.29
CA ASN A 111 0.29 0.71 22.30
C ASN A 111 -0.90 -0.23 22.12
N PHE A 112 -2.07 0.30 21.73
CA PHE A 112 -3.25 -0.52 21.45
C PHE A 112 -3.02 -1.43 20.25
N LEU A 113 -2.48 -0.88 19.15
CA LEU A 113 -2.16 -1.67 17.98
C LEU A 113 -1.11 -2.73 18.30
N GLU A 114 -0.04 -2.39 19.00
CA GLU A 114 0.99 -3.36 19.44
C GLU A 114 0.36 -4.55 20.18
N PHE A 115 -0.46 -4.26 21.19
CA PHE A 115 -1.17 -5.29 21.94
C PHE A 115 -2.05 -6.16 21.04
N ILE A 116 -2.85 -5.55 20.16
CA ILE A 116 -3.77 -6.27 19.29
C ILE A 116 -3.02 -7.14 18.28
N TYR A 117 -1.90 -6.68 17.73
CA TYR A 117 -1.07 -7.47 16.81
C TYR A 117 -0.44 -8.71 17.47
N ASP A 118 -0.18 -8.66 18.77
CA ASP A 118 0.30 -9.82 19.54
C ASP A 118 -0.82 -10.84 19.85
N HIS A 119 -2.09 -10.43 19.73
CA HIS A 119 -3.26 -11.25 20.05
C HIS A 119 -4.13 -11.47 18.80
N LEU A 120 -3.76 -12.47 17.98
CA LEU A 120 -4.41 -12.75 16.68
C LEU A 120 -5.94 -12.81 16.73
N THR A 121 -6.53 -13.40 17.78
CA THR A 121 -7.98 -13.48 17.93
C THR A 121 -8.63 -12.11 18.14
N GLU A 122 -7.97 -11.21 18.86
CA GLU A 122 -8.46 -9.84 19.05
C GLU A 122 -8.18 -8.99 17.81
N LEU A 123 -7.09 -9.26 17.08
CA LEU A 123 -6.81 -8.65 15.79
C LEU A 123 -7.93 -8.91 14.79
N GLU A 124 -8.35 -10.15 14.59
CA GLU A 124 -9.46 -10.47 13.66
C GLU A 124 -10.76 -9.74 14.04
N LYS A 125 -11.10 -9.72 15.34
CA LYS A 125 -12.29 -8.98 15.82
C LYS A 125 -12.14 -7.48 15.61
N TRP A 126 -10.94 -6.93 15.84
CA TRP A 126 -10.65 -5.51 15.65
C TRP A 126 -10.78 -5.13 14.17
N GLN A 127 -10.23 -5.93 13.26
CA GLN A 127 -10.34 -5.70 11.82
C GLN A 127 -11.82 -5.64 11.38
N GLN A 128 -12.63 -6.62 11.79
CA GLN A 128 -14.07 -6.63 11.49
C GLN A 128 -14.81 -5.43 12.08
N TYR A 129 -14.55 -5.12 13.36
CA TYR A 129 -15.16 -3.99 14.04
C TYR A 129 -14.78 -2.65 13.39
N TYR A 130 -13.51 -2.47 13.05
CA TYR A 130 -13.00 -1.27 12.42
C TYR A 130 -13.61 -1.09 11.02
N LEU A 131 -13.73 -2.16 10.23
CA LEU A 131 -14.41 -2.13 8.93
C LEU A 131 -15.86 -1.68 9.07
N GLU A 132 -16.62 -2.27 10.00
CA GLU A 132 -18.02 -1.92 10.26
C GLU A 132 -18.17 -0.44 10.68
N ARG A 133 -17.36 0.02 11.63
CA ARG A 133 -17.43 1.40 12.14
C ARG A 133 -16.96 2.43 11.12
N SER A 134 -15.88 2.14 10.41
CA SER A 134 -15.37 3.01 9.33
C SER A 134 -16.39 3.17 8.22
N ARG A 135 -17.09 2.08 7.88
CA ARG A 135 -18.18 2.11 6.91
C ARG A 135 -19.30 3.05 7.29
N ILE A 136 -19.78 2.97 8.53
CA ILE A 136 -20.82 3.89 9.03
C ILE A 136 -20.31 5.33 8.95
N ARG A 137 -19.09 5.58 9.41
CA ARG A 137 -18.47 6.92 9.41
C ARG A 137 -18.30 7.53 8.01
N ILE A 138 -17.94 6.71 7.02
CA ILE A 138 -17.81 7.12 5.62
C ILE A 138 -19.18 7.43 5.04
N ILE A 139 -20.19 6.58 5.27
CA ILE A 139 -21.57 6.81 4.83
C ILE A 139 -22.11 8.12 5.43
N GLU A 140 -21.91 8.35 6.72
CA GLU A 140 -22.31 9.60 7.40
C GLU A 140 -21.69 10.84 6.74
N TRP A 141 -20.40 10.76 6.41
CA TRP A 141 -19.71 11.86 5.74
C TRP A 141 -20.23 12.08 4.32
N LEU A 142 -20.39 11.02 3.51
CA LEU A 142 -20.92 11.12 2.15
C LEU A 142 -22.34 11.73 2.14
N ARG A 143 -23.17 11.37 3.13
CA ARG A 143 -24.50 11.98 3.34
C ARG A 143 -24.41 13.47 3.68
N THR A 144 -23.49 13.84 4.58
CA THR A 144 -23.28 15.24 4.97
C THR A 144 -22.87 16.11 3.79
N GLN A 145 -22.16 15.53 2.81
CA GLN A 145 -21.74 16.20 1.59
C GLN A 145 -22.77 16.12 0.44
N ASP A 146 -23.95 15.53 0.68
CA ASP A 146 -25.02 15.27 -0.31
C ASP A 146 -24.54 14.53 -1.58
N ILE A 147 -23.55 13.65 -1.42
CA ILE A 147 -22.97 12.89 -2.53
C ILE A 147 -23.75 11.59 -2.70
N ARG A 148 -24.53 11.44 -3.78
CA ARG A 148 -25.22 10.16 -4.07
C ARG A 148 -24.24 9.10 -4.54
N PHE A 149 -24.14 8.00 -3.79
CA PHE A 149 -23.18 6.93 -4.06
C PHE A 149 -23.78 5.54 -3.88
N VAL A 150 -23.03 4.54 -4.35
CA VAL A 150 -23.16 3.12 -4.04
C VAL A 150 -21.76 2.53 -3.92
N PHE A 151 -21.55 1.63 -2.95
CA PHE A 151 -20.31 0.86 -2.89
C PHE A 151 -20.31 -0.28 -3.90
N GLU A 152 -19.22 -0.41 -4.65
CA GLU A 152 -19.04 -1.47 -5.65
C GLU A 152 -19.20 -2.86 -5.02
N GLU A 153 -18.71 -3.03 -3.79
CA GLU A 153 -18.77 -4.28 -3.03
C GLU A 153 -20.20 -4.73 -2.65
N ASP A 154 -21.17 -3.82 -2.73
CA ASP A 154 -22.58 -4.10 -2.40
C ASP A 154 -23.47 -4.29 -3.63
N LEU A 155 -22.90 -4.12 -4.82
CA LEU A 155 -23.60 -4.32 -6.08
C LEU A 155 -23.61 -5.81 -6.42
N GLU A 156 -24.81 -6.38 -6.53
CA GLU A 156 -25.02 -7.74 -7.02
C GLU A 156 -25.02 -7.75 -8.57
N LEU A 157 -24.00 -7.15 -9.18
CA LEU A 157 -23.84 -7.02 -10.64
C LEU A 157 -22.54 -7.70 -11.08
N THR A 158 -22.52 -8.21 -12.31
CA THR A 158 -21.29 -8.79 -12.88
C THR A 158 -20.28 -7.70 -13.23
N LYS A 159 -18.98 -8.00 -13.11
CA LYS A 159 -17.87 -7.08 -13.44
C LYS A 159 -18.03 -6.36 -14.79
N LYS A 160 -18.39 -7.10 -15.84
CA LYS A 160 -18.60 -6.55 -17.19
C LYS A 160 -19.72 -5.50 -17.24
N VAL A 161 -20.76 -5.66 -16.42
CA VAL A 161 -21.87 -4.69 -16.36
C VAL A 161 -21.46 -3.45 -15.58
N VAL A 162 -20.69 -3.61 -14.50
CA VAL A 162 -20.16 -2.49 -13.71
C VAL A 162 -19.18 -1.66 -14.54
N GLU A 163 -18.28 -2.28 -15.30
CA GLU A 163 -17.35 -1.58 -16.21
C GLU A 163 -18.11 -0.77 -17.26
N LYS A 164 -19.10 -1.38 -17.93
CA LYS A 164 -19.97 -0.66 -18.87
C LYS A 164 -20.76 0.46 -18.21
N LEU A 165 -21.13 0.34 -16.93
CA LEU A 165 -21.83 1.40 -16.20
C LEU A 165 -20.90 2.59 -15.94
N LYS A 166 -19.63 2.32 -15.63
CA LYS A 166 -18.59 3.35 -15.45
C LYS A 166 -18.28 4.06 -16.78
N GLU A 167 -18.10 3.32 -17.87
CA GLU A 167 -17.87 3.89 -19.22
C GLU A 167 -19.01 4.82 -19.67
N ASN A 168 -20.27 4.39 -19.43
CA ASN A 168 -21.45 5.11 -19.88
C ASN A 168 -22.05 6.00 -18.79
N LEU A 169 -21.27 6.45 -17.80
CA LEU A 169 -21.79 7.19 -16.64
C LEU A 169 -22.51 8.50 -17.03
N PHE A 170 -22.02 9.16 -18.09
CA PHE A 170 -22.52 10.45 -18.55
C PHE A 170 -23.52 10.34 -19.72
N GLU A 171 -23.75 9.14 -20.25
CA GLU A 171 -24.63 8.95 -21.41
C GLU A 171 -26.11 8.92 -21.00
N VAL A 172 -26.94 9.77 -21.62
CA VAL A 172 -28.38 9.84 -21.28
C VAL A 172 -29.14 8.64 -21.86
N LYS A 173 -28.79 8.19 -23.08
CA LYS A 173 -29.43 7.07 -23.76
C LYS A 173 -28.53 5.84 -23.70
N VAL A 174 -29.00 4.79 -23.05
CA VAL A 174 -28.30 3.50 -22.96
C VAL A 174 -29.23 2.35 -23.35
N SER A 175 -28.65 1.18 -23.60
CA SER A 175 -29.44 -0.02 -23.90
C SER A 175 -30.36 -0.41 -22.73
N LYS A 176 -31.38 -1.22 -23.02
CA LYS A 176 -32.39 -1.63 -22.03
C LYS A 176 -31.77 -2.35 -20.82
N ASP A 177 -30.76 -3.18 -21.05
CA ASP A 177 -30.05 -3.92 -19.98
C ASP A 177 -29.27 -2.96 -19.07
N MET A 178 -28.66 -1.93 -19.65
CA MET A 178 -27.96 -0.89 -18.90
C MET A 178 -28.94 -0.03 -18.09
N ALA A 179 -30.11 0.31 -18.65
CA ALA A 179 -31.14 1.04 -17.93
C ALA A 179 -31.62 0.27 -16.68
N ALA A 180 -31.82 -1.04 -16.80
CA ALA A 180 -32.16 -1.89 -15.65
C ALA A 180 -31.05 -1.90 -14.59
N ALA A 181 -29.78 -1.97 -15.00
CA ALA A 181 -28.65 -1.90 -14.08
C ALA A 181 -28.57 -0.53 -13.38
N ARG A 182 -28.87 0.58 -14.07
CA ARG A 182 -28.96 1.92 -13.49
C ARG A 182 -30.06 2.02 -12.42
N GLU A 183 -31.23 1.46 -12.71
CA GLU A 183 -32.33 1.42 -11.74
C GLU A 183 -31.93 0.64 -10.47
N ALA A 184 -31.21 -0.48 -10.62
CA ALA A 184 -30.68 -1.24 -9.49
C ALA A 184 -29.68 -0.42 -8.65
N VAL A 185 -28.75 0.30 -9.29
CA VAL A 185 -27.80 1.21 -8.62
C VAL A 185 -28.55 2.33 -7.90
N VAL A 186 -29.54 2.96 -8.54
CA VAL A 186 -30.36 4.02 -7.90
C VAL A 186 -31.14 3.48 -6.70
N ALA A 187 -31.72 2.29 -6.83
CA ALA A 187 -32.44 1.64 -5.73
C ALA A 187 -31.51 1.36 -4.55
N LYS A 188 -30.31 0.82 -4.82
CA LYS A 188 -29.29 0.58 -3.79
C LYS A 188 -28.79 1.88 -3.17
N SER A 189 -28.60 2.93 -3.97
CA SER A 189 -28.17 4.24 -3.45
C SER A 189 -29.12 4.78 -2.39
N LYS A 190 -30.44 4.65 -2.63
CA LYS A 190 -31.47 5.07 -1.67
C LYS A 190 -31.39 4.33 -0.33
N THR A 191 -30.94 3.07 -0.30
CA THR A 191 -30.81 2.34 0.96
C THR A 191 -29.70 2.93 1.85
N TYR A 192 -28.62 3.46 1.26
CA TYR A 192 -27.59 4.16 2.03
C TYR A 192 -28.02 5.50 2.59
N TYR A 193 -29.23 5.99 2.29
CA TYR A 193 -29.83 7.17 2.92
C TYR A 193 -30.96 6.82 3.88
N SER A 194 -31.34 5.54 3.97
CA SER A 194 -32.31 5.07 4.95
C SER A 194 -31.68 4.94 6.34
N SER A 195 -32.50 4.87 7.39
CA SER A 195 -32.02 4.66 8.76
C SER A 195 -31.34 3.30 8.99
N GLU A 196 -31.54 2.34 8.08
CA GLU A 196 -31.02 0.98 8.18
C GLU A 196 -29.51 0.91 7.90
N ALA A 197 -28.99 1.79 7.04
CA ALA A 197 -27.56 1.84 6.72
C ALA A 197 -26.69 2.47 7.84
N LEU A 198 -27.29 3.27 8.73
CA LEU A 198 -26.60 3.87 9.89
C LEU A 198 -26.61 2.94 11.11
N ASN A 199 -27.69 2.20 11.27
CA ASN A 199 -27.91 1.29 12.38
C ASN A 199 -28.42 -0.04 11.84
N PRO A 200 -27.53 -0.96 11.40
CA PRO A 200 -27.93 -2.28 10.96
C PRO A 200 -28.55 -3.00 12.16
N ARG A 201 -29.89 -3.04 12.21
CA ARG A 201 -30.60 -3.76 13.26
C ARG A 201 -30.40 -5.27 13.03
N PRO A 202 -30.18 -6.07 14.09
CA PRO A 202 -30.30 -7.51 13.98
C PRO A 202 -31.70 -7.84 13.44
N LYS A 203 -31.79 -8.54 12.30
CA LYS A 203 -33.08 -8.91 11.72
C LYS A 203 -33.85 -9.72 12.77
N ARG A 204 -34.90 -9.13 13.34
CA ARG A 204 -35.71 -9.74 14.39
C ARG A 204 -36.63 -10.78 13.74
N GLY A 205 -36.21 -12.04 13.80
CA GLY A 205 -36.91 -13.19 13.24
C GLY A 205 -36.13 -14.47 13.55
N ARG A 206 -36.79 -15.62 13.36
CA ARG A 206 -36.23 -16.97 13.56
C ARG A 206 -34.79 -17.03 13.02
N PRO A 207 -33.84 -17.69 13.71
CA PRO A 207 -32.48 -17.84 13.21
C PRO A 207 -32.52 -18.24 11.73
N PRO A 208 -31.89 -17.45 10.84
CA PRO A 208 -31.82 -17.82 9.44
C PRO A 208 -31.28 -19.24 9.36
N LYS A 209 -31.89 -20.10 8.54
CA LYS A 209 -31.23 -21.35 8.12
C LYS A 209 -29.80 -20.94 7.75
N GLN A 210 -28.80 -21.62 8.32
CA GLN A 210 -27.39 -21.42 7.98
C GLN A 210 -27.23 -21.69 6.48
N ILE A 211 -27.51 -20.67 5.67
CA ILE A 211 -27.03 -20.57 4.32
C ILE A 211 -25.58 -20.23 4.55
N GLN A 212 -24.69 -21.16 4.21
CA GLN A 212 -23.26 -20.89 4.15
C GLN A 212 -23.11 -19.53 3.47
N LYS A 213 -22.58 -18.56 4.20
CA LYS A 213 -22.23 -17.26 3.66
C LYS A 213 -21.14 -17.59 2.64
N VAL A 214 -21.54 -17.77 1.38
CA VAL A 214 -20.60 -17.99 0.30
C VAL A 214 -19.74 -16.74 0.31
N GLU A 215 -18.47 -16.90 0.70
CA GLU A 215 -17.45 -15.89 0.55
C GLU A 215 -17.28 -15.69 -0.95
N ILE A 216 -18.13 -14.84 -1.52
CA ILE A 216 -17.95 -14.37 -2.88
C ILE A 216 -16.73 -13.46 -2.78
N GLU A 217 -15.60 -13.95 -3.25
CA GLU A 217 -14.40 -13.15 -3.44
C GLU A 217 -14.79 -11.88 -4.22
N PRO A 218 -14.53 -10.68 -3.67
CA PRO A 218 -14.97 -9.45 -4.30
C PRO A 218 -14.31 -9.33 -5.67
N GLN A 219 -15.12 -9.44 -6.73
CA GLN A 219 -14.66 -9.28 -8.10
C GLN A 219 -14.46 -7.79 -8.39
N LEU A 220 -13.28 -7.28 -8.04
CA LEU A 220 -12.92 -5.88 -8.24
C LEU A 220 -12.85 -5.55 -9.74
N THR A 221 -13.54 -4.48 -10.14
CA THR A 221 -13.50 -3.95 -11.51
C THR A 221 -12.37 -2.94 -11.69
N ALA A 222 -11.93 -2.76 -12.94
CA ALA A 222 -10.92 -1.75 -13.24
C ALA A 222 -11.46 -0.34 -12.99
N ASP A 223 -10.58 0.59 -12.62
CA ASP A 223 -10.91 2.00 -12.55
C ASP A 223 -10.99 2.59 -13.95
N ILE A 224 -12.18 3.05 -14.32
CA ILE A 224 -12.44 3.69 -15.61
C ILE A 224 -12.91 5.11 -15.31
N TYR A 225 -12.02 6.06 -15.58
CA TYR A 225 -12.31 7.49 -15.44
C TYR A 225 -12.09 8.20 -16.77
N THR A 226 -13.09 8.96 -17.19
CA THR A 226 -13.20 9.61 -18.50
C THR A 226 -13.05 11.13 -18.40
N LYS A 227 -13.28 11.72 -17.22
CA LYS A 227 -13.32 13.19 -17.01
C LYS A 227 -12.28 13.68 -15.99
N VAL A 228 -11.18 12.96 -15.80
CA VAL A 228 -10.07 13.41 -14.95
C VAL A 228 -9.32 14.58 -15.63
N PRO A 229 -9.20 15.75 -14.95
CA PRO A 229 -8.38 16.87 -15.43
C PRO A 229 -6.93 16.44 -15.66
N ALA A 230 -6.26 16.99 -16.67
CA ALA A 230 -4.88 16.62 -16.99
C ALA A 230 -3.93 16.87 -15.81
N ALA A 231 -4.10 17.99 -15.10
CA ALA A 231 -3.32 18.34 -13.91
C ALA A 231 -3.53 17.38 -12.73
N ALA A 232 -4.67 16.69 -12.65
CA ALA A 232 -5.01 15.79 -11.56
C ALA A 232 -4.60 14.32 -11.80
N ARG A 233 -4.26 13.96 -13.06
CA ARG A 233 -3.87 12.58 -13.40
C ARG A 233 -2.66 12.05 -12.62
N PRO A 234 -1.59 12.83 -12.40
CA PRO A 234 -0.44 12.35 -11.63
C PRO A 234 -0.77 12.05 -10.16
N PHE A 235 -1.86 12.62 -9.65
CA PHE A 235 -2.28 12.56 -8.25
C PHE A 235 -3.42 11.55 -8.01
N LEU A 236 -3.78 10.76 -9.04
CA LEU A 236 -4.82 9.75 -8.90
C LEU A 236 -4.39 8.68 -7.89
N TYR A 237 -5.25 8.47 -6.90
CA TYR A 237 -5.02 7.48 -5.87
C TYR A 237 -5.54 6.12 -6.35
N LEU A 238 -4.60 5.28 -6.80
CA LEU A 238 -4.84 3.93 -7.30
C LEU A 238 -4.16 2.94 -6.32
N VAL A 239 -4.88 2.52 -5.29
CA VAL A 239 -4.38 1.48 -4.38
C VAL A 239 -4.54 0.12 -5.04
N ASP A 240 -3.50 -0.71 -4.98
CA ASP A 240 -3.55 -2.10 -5.42
C ASP A 240 -4.21 -2.95 -4.31
N ILE A 241 -5.50 -3.28 -4.49
CA ILE A 241 -6.35 -3.90 -3.45
C ILE A 241 -6.09 -5.42 -3.35
N THR A 242 -5.15 -5.96 -4.13
CA THR A 242 -4.80 -7.41 -4.12
C THR A 242 -4.23 -7.89 -2.78
N SER A 243 -3.77 -6.98 -1.91
CA SER A 243 -3.46 -7.28 -0.51
C SER A 243 -4.51 -6.63 0.40
N SER A 244 -5.52 -7.40 0.78
CA SER A 244 -6.66 -7.02 1.62
C SER A 244 -6.30 -6.76 3.10
N THR A 245 -5.17 -6.12 3.38
CA THR A 245 -4.80 -5.67 4.72
C THR A 245 -4.58 -4.17 4.73
N ALA A 246 -5.67 -3.45 4.97
CA ALA A 246 -5.61 -2.03 5.24
C ALA A 246 -4.72 -1.76 6.45
N THR A 247 -3.73 -0.87 6.31
CA THR A 247 -2.95 -0.42 7.44
C THR A 247 -3.82 0.44 8.34
N PHE A 248 -4.08 -0.02 9.56
CA PHE A 248 -4.80 0.77 10.58
C PHE A 248 -4.00 1.98 11.09
N SER A 249 -2.88 2.31 10.44
CA SER A 249 -1.95 3.37 10.84
C SER A 249 -1.74 4.37 9.70
N ALA A 250 -1.87 5.66 10.03
CA ALA A 250 -1.55 6.76 9.13
C ALA A 250 -0.03 6.85 8.84
N LYS A 251 0.80 6.34 9.77
CA LYS A 251 2.26 6.44 9.72
C LYS A 251 2.90 5.48 8.72
N TYR A 252 2.28 4.31 8.45
CA TYR A 252 2.89 3.24 7.66
C TYR A 252 2.10 2.93 6.39
N GLY A 253 2.81 2.77 5.28
CA GLY A 253 2.22 2.53 3.96
C GLY A 253 1.75 1.07 3.78
N THR A 254 2.44 0.13 4.43
CA THR A 254 2.15 -1.30 4.38
C THR A 254 2.03 -1.93 5.78
N GLU A 255 1.25 -3.00 5.90
CA GLU A 255 1.12 -3.73 7.17
C GLU A 255 2.46 -4.34 7.59
N ALA A 256 3.29 -4.72 6.61
CA ALA A 256 4.64 -5.19 6.84
C ALA A 256 5.54 -4.13 7.48
N GLU A 257 5.45 -2.86 7.06
CA GLU A 257 6.17 -1.74 7.69
C GLU A 257 5.68 -1.47 9.11
N LEU A 258 4.36 -1.51 9.33
CA LEU A 258 3.77 -1.36 10.66
C LEU A 258 4.25 -2.50 11.59
N ILE A 259 4.19 -3.75 11.16
CA ILE A 259 4.70 -4.91 11.93
C ILE A 259 6.21 -4.80 12.15
N ALA A 260 6.98 -4.34 11.16
CA ALA A 260 8.42 -4.15 11.30
C ALA A 260 8.76 -3.05 12.32
N SER A 261 7.94 -2.00 12.40
CA SER A 261 8.08 -0.94 13.39
C SER A 261 7.63 -1.35 14.80
N LEU A 262 6.50 -2.05 14.92
CA LEU A 262 5.93 -2.55 16.18
C LEU A 262 6.83 -3.59 16.84
N ARG A 263 7.53 -4.41 16.05
CA ARG A 263 8.53 -5.35 16.56
C ARG A 263 9.77 -4.68 17.18
N GLY A 264 9.83 -3.36 17.18
CA GLY A 264 10.83 -2.59 17.88
C GLY A 264 12.19 -2.64 17.20
N SER A 265 12.80 -1.46 17.15
CA SER A 265 14.21 -1.21 16.91
C SER A 265 15.11 -1.81 18.01
N SER A 266 14.97 -3.09 18.31
CA SER A 266 15.97 -3.93 18.99
C SER A 266 16.25 -5.14 18.09
N ARG A 267 17.13 -4.93 17.11
CA ARG A 267 17.49 -5.90 16.06
C ARG A 267 16.32 -6.23 15.13
N ALA A 268 15.95 -5.28 14.28
CA ALA A 268 15.91 -5.65 12.88
C ALA A 268 17.30 -6.25 12.59
N LYS A 269 17.37 -7.58 12.54
CA LYS A 269 18.33 -8.23 11.65
C LYS A 269 17.94 -7.69 10.28
N ILE A 270 18.46 -6.52 9.93
CA ILE A 270 18.93 -6.27 8.58
C ILE A 270 19.63 -7.57 8.26
N ASP A 271 18.96 -8.35 7.41
CA ASP A 271 19.23 -9.75 7.22
C ASP A 271 20.75 -9.84 7.04
N THR A 272 21.48 -10.43 8.00
CA THR A 272 22.95 -10.45 7.95
C THR A 272 23.41 -11.10 6.65
N LYS A 273 22.51 -11.84 6.00
CA LYS A 273 22.60 -12.34 4.64
C LYS A 273 22.41 -11.28 3.57
N LEU A 274 21.46 -10.35 3.68
CA LEU A 274 21.33 -9.20 2.74
C LEU A 274 22.49 -8.22 2.88
N GLU A 275 22.95 -7.93 4.10
CA GLU A 275 24.12 -7.07 4.29
C GLU A 275 25.42 -7.78 3.84
N ALA A 276 25.55 -9.09 4.08
CA ALA A 276 26.64 -9.87 3.49
C ALA A 276 26.52 -10.00 1.97
N LEU A 277 25.31 -10.01 1.42
CA LEU A 277 25.07 -10.04 -0.03
C LEU A 277 25.34 -8.68 -0.66
N SER A 278 24.97 -7.57 -0.02
CA SER A 278 25.28 -6.23 -0.50
C SER A 278 26.79 -5.97 -0.45
N GLN A 279 27.47 -6.36 0.63
CA GLN A 279 28.93 -6.31 0.72
C GLN A 279 29.61 -7.22 -0.30
N ARG A 280 29.05 -8.41 -0.58
CA ARG A 280 29.57 -9.29 -1.64
C ARG A 280 29.32 -8.71 -3.03
N LEU A 281 28.17 -8.11 -3.28
CA LEU A 281 27.83 -7.45 -4.54
C LEU A 281 28.72 -6.22 -4.78
N GLU A 282 28.95 -5.40 -3.76
CA GLU A 282 29.90 -4.29 -3.83
C GLU A 282 31.33 -4.79 -4.06
N SER A 283 31.75 -5.86 -3.39
CA SER A 283 33.07 -6.46 -3.65
C SER A 283 33.19 -7.04 -5.07
N LEU A 284 32.11 -7.61 -5.62
CA LEU A 284 32.05 -8.11 -6.99
C LEU A 284 31.99 -6.98 -8.01
N GLN A 285 31.31 -5.88 -7.71
CA GLN A 285 31.30 -4.67 -8.55
C GLN A 285 32.66 -3.98 -8.55
N GLN A 286 33.35 -3.91 -7.40
CA GLN A 286 34.71 -3.39 -7.31
C GLN A 286 35.75 -4.30 -7.98
N LEU A 287 35.57 -5.63 -7.88
CA LEU A 287 36.41 -6.58 -8.61
C LEU A 287 36.10 -6.56 -10.10
N SER A 288 34.83 -6.42 -10.49
CA SER A 288 34.41 -6.28 -11.89
C SER A 288 34.88 -4.95 -12.48
N SER A 289 34.84 -3.85 -11.74
CA SER A 289 35.37 -2.56 -12.19
C SER A 289 36.88 -2.60 -12.29
N LYS A 290 37.58 -3.19 -11.32
CA LYS A 290 39.02 -3.42 -11.41
C LYS A 290 39.38 -4.35 -12.57
N LEU A 291 38.58 -5.38 -12.85
CA LEU A 291 38.82 -6.27 -13.98
C LEU A 291 38.61 -5.55 -15.32
N ARG A 292 37.60 -4.68 -15.40
CA ARG A 292 37.32 -3.85 -16.58
C ARG A 292 38.41 -2.79 -16.81
N ASP A 293 38.92 -2.19 -15.73
CA ASP A 293 40.05 -1.26 -15.77
C ASP A 293 41.37 -2.00 -16.10
N THR A 294 41.50 -3.28 -15.73
CA THR A 294 42.64 -4.11 -16.14
C THR A 294 42.52 -4.67 -17.55
N ASP A 295 41.32 -4.88 -18.10
CA ASP A 295 41.15 -5.27 -19.50
C ASP A 295 41.57 -4.11 -20.44
N ASP A 296 41.29 -2.86 -20.06
CA ASP A 296 41.77 -1.68 -20.81
C ASP A 296 43.29 -1.44 -20.66
N LEU A 297 43.93 -1.97 -19.61
CA LEU A 297 45.39 -1.92 -19.42
C LEU A 297 46.13 -3.17 -19.96
N ALA A 298 45.47 -4.33 -20.04
CA ALA A 298 46.03 -5.59 -20.52
C ALA A 298 46.04 -5.67 -22.05
N LEU A 299 45.02 -5.15 -22.73
CA LEU A 299 45.00 -5.08 -24.20
C LEU A 299 46.10 -4.17 -24.76
N GLY A 300 46.51 -3.13 -24.02
CA GLY A 300 47.61 -2.23 -24.40
C GLY A 300 49.02 -2.77 -24.13
N GLN A 301 49.18 -3.76 -23.25
CA GLN A 301 50.48 -4.40 -22.95
C GLN A 301 50.68 -5.71 -23.72
N GLU A 302 49.63 -6.47 -24.00
CA GLU A 302 49.70 -7.69 -24.83
C GLU A 302 50.02 -7.36 -26.30
N GLU A 303 49.45 -6.28 -26.86
CA GLU A 303 49.81 -5.83 -28.22
C GLU A 303 51.26 -5.34 -28.32
N LYS A 304 51.84 -4.79 -27.24
CA LYS A 304 53.25 -4.37 -27.20
C LYS A 304 54.19 -5.55 -26.97
N PHE A 305 53.80 -6.56 -26.22
CA PHE A 305 54.57 -7.79 -26.03
C PHE A 305 54.56 -8.68 -27.27
N ILE A 306 53.42 -8.88 -27.93
CA ILE A 306 53.32 -9.68 -29.16
C ILE A 306 54.08 -9.02 -30.33
N LYS A 307 54.12 -7.68 -30.37
CA LYS A 307 54.87 -6.90 -31.39
C LYS A 307 56.37 -6.78 -31.11
N ALA A 308 56.80 -6.99 -29.86
CA ALA A 308 58.22 -7.09 -29.48
C ALA A 308 58.79 -8.51 -29.68
N VAL A 309 57.98 -9.55 -29.46
CA VAL A 309 58.37 -10.95 -29.66
C VAL A 309 58.40 -11.35 -31.15
N SER A 310 57.63 -10.68 -32.01
CA SER A 310 57.59 -10.96 -33.46
C SER A 310 58.65 -10.22 -34.30
N LYS A 311 59.54 -9.42 -33.68
CA LYS A 311 60.58 -8.63 -34.38
C LYS A 311 62.03 -9.00 -34.02
N GLY A 312 62.23 -10.05 -33.22
CA GLY A 312 63.53 -10.67 -32.96
C GLY A 312 63.59 -12.05 -33.63
N PHE A 313 63.90 -12.06 -34.92
CA PHE A 313 64.20 -13.27 -35.67
C PHE A 313 65.50 -13.91 -35.14
N GLU A 314 65.61 -15.23 -35.28
CA GLU A 314 66.84 -16.07 -35.23
C GLU A 314 67.20 -16.77 -33.91
N THR A 315 66.81 -18.05 -33.83
CA THR A 315 67.49 -19.14 -33.08
C THR A 315 68.94 -19.32 -33.55
N PRO A 316 69.90 -19.88 -32.77
CA PRO A 316 69.70 -20.97 -31.81
C PRO A 316 70.56 -20.98 -30.51
N SER A 317 70.22 -21.95 -29.64
CA SER A 317 71.06 -22.68 -28.66
C SER A 317 71.23 -22.17 -27.20
N SER A 318 71.16 -23.18 -26.32
CA SER A 318 71.65 -23.35 -24.93
C SER A 318 71.02 -22.62 -23.73
N GLU A 319 70.49 -23.47 -22.82
CA GLU A 319 70.68 -23.49 -21.36
C GLU A 319 70.03 -22.42 -20.42
N ILE A 320 69.15 -22.95 -19.54
CA ILE A 320 69.00 -22.72 -18.08
C ILE A 320 68.73 -21.28 -17.57
N GLU A 321 67.60 -21.10 -16.86
CA GLU A 321 67.55 -20.64 -15.45
C GLU A 321 66.10 -20.50 -14.93
N GLU A 322 65.62 -21.55 -14.27
CA GLU A 322 64.49 -21.52 -13.33
C GLU A 322 64.97 -20.99 -11.99
N SER A 323 64.55 -19.80 -11.56
CA SER A 323 64.39 -19.45 -10.12
C SER A 323 63.95 -17.99 -9.96
N LYS A 324 62.67 -17.78 -9.63
CA LYS A 324 62.15 -16.58 -8.91
C LYS A 324 60.65 -16.61 -8.59
N VAL A 325 59.89 -17.60 -9.06
CA VAL A 325 58.42 -17.63 -8.87
C VAL A 325 57.96 -18.38 -7.60
N LEU A 326 58.85 -19.13 -6.93
CA LEU A 326 58.49 -19.99 -5.80
C LEU A 326 58.60 -19.36 -4.39
N GLU A 327 59.04 -18.10 -4.27
CA GLU A 327 59.19 -17.44 -2.95
C GLU A 327 58.00 -16.58 -2.52
N ILE A 328 57.09 -16.20 -3.42
CA ILE A 328 55.98 -15.28 -3.09
C ILE A 328 54.73 -16.01 -2.54
N ALA A 329 54.65 -17.34 -2.71
CA ALA A 329 53.47 -18.14 -2.32
C ALA A 329 53.41 -18.57 -0.83
N LYS A 330 54.34 -18.13 0.03
CA LYS A 330 54.38 -18.54 1.46
C LYS A 330 53.86 -17.49 2.46
N GLY A 331 53.37 -16.34 2.00
CA GLY A 331 53.02 -15.20 2.87
C GLY A 331 51.56 -15.05 3.31
N VAL A 332 50.59 -15.75 2.70
CA VAL A 332 49.16 -15.42 2.86
C VAL A 332 48.30 -16.66 3.13
N LEU A 333 48.54 -17.38 4.23
CA LEU A 333 47.56 -18.31 4.80
C LEU A 333 47.63 -18.33 6.34
N PRO A 334 46.53 -18.05 7.07
CA PRO A 334 46.51 -18.08 8.52
C PRO A 334 46.51 -19.52 9.08
N LYS A 335 47.38 -19.76 10.07
CA LYS A 335 47.55 -21.04 10.78
C LYS A 335 46.34 -21.39 11.66
N LYS A 336 45.77 -22.59 11.46
CA LYS A 336 44.83 -23.27 12.38
C LYS A 336 45.46 -23.42 13.78
N ARG A 337 44.78 -22.92 14.83
CA ARG A 337 45.05 -23.27 16.24
C ARG A 337 44.01 -24.28 16.75
N GLY A 338 44.51 -25.34 17.38
CA GLY A 338 43.78 -26.55 17.75
C GLY A 338 42.95 -26.49 19.04
N ARG A 339 42.04 -27.46 19.14
CA ARG A 339 41.33 -27.89 20.35
C ARG A 339 42.27 -28.72 21.25
N PRO A 340 42.18 -28.57 22.58
CA PRO A 340 42.45 -29.66 23.52
C PRO A 340 41.12 -30.19 24.09
N ALA A 341 40.86 -31.48 23.97
CA ALA A 341 39.89 -32.20 24.79
C ALA A 341 40.67 -33.12 25.73
N LYS A 342 40.57 -32.88 27.03
CA LYS A 342 40.93 -33.86 28.07
C LYS A 342 39.70 -34.73 28.33
N GLY A 343 39.91 -36.04 28.41
CA GLY A 343 38.94 -36.99 28.95
C GLY A 343 39.11 -37.17 30.46
N VAL A 344 38.08 -37.80 31.04
CA VAL A 344 37.95 -38.52 32.32
C VAL A 344 38.25 -37.73 33.60
#